data_AF-A0A2X2DLT9-F1
#
_entry.id   AF-A0A2X2DLT9-F1
#
_cell.length_a   1.000
_cell.length_b   1.000
_cell.length_c   1.000
_cell.angle_alpha   90.00
_cell.angle_beta   90.00
_cell.angle_gamma   90.00
#
_symmetry.space_group_name_H-M   'P 1'
#
loop_
_entity.id
_entity.type
_entity.pdbx_description
1 polymer ?
#
loop_
_entity_poly.entity_id
_entity_poly.type
_entity_poly.pdbx_seq_one_letter_code
_entity_poly.pdbx_strand_id
1 'polypeptide(L)'
;MLPGIALVYLFGNQGLLRSLLTESIYGYWGLVLGEVIYTFPHALMILLSALSMSDARLFDAASSLGASSWRTFRSVTWSSSRHGIFAALCLVFTLTITDFGIPVVVGGDYQVLALEAYKAVLGQQQFGRGALIGMLLLLPALLTFGVDVWLRKRQRDAMSSRAQFYLPKANFQRDTLYLIFVMLICALFLLVFGTGSLLLFYSVLAL
;
A
#
# COMPACT_ATOMS: atom_id res chain seq x y z
N MET A 1 0.00 -4.50 -12.56
CA MET A 1 -0.53 -5.67 -13.32
C MET A 1 -0.34 -6.99 -12.58
N LEU A 2 0.88 -7.34 -12.13
CA LEU A 2 1.19 -8.63 -11.49
C LEU A 2 0.30 -8.97 -10.27
N PRO A 3 0.01 -8.05 -9.32
CA PRO A 3 -0.92 -8.33 -8.23
C PRO A 3 -2.34 -8.67 -8.69
N GLY A 4 -2.83 -8.00 -9.74
CA GLY A 4 -4.15 -8.27 -10.32
C GLY A 4 -4.24 -9.66 -10.96
N ILE A 5 -3.21 -10.07 -11.71
CA ILE A 5 -3.14 -11.39 -12.33
C ILE A 5 -3.08 -12.49 -11.26
N ALA A 6 -2.26 -12.29 -10.23
CA ALA A 6 -2.18 -13.21 -9.11
C ALA A 6 -3.54 -13.39 -8.40
N LEU A 7 -4.27 -12.28 -8.19
CA LEU A 7 -5.62 -12.35 -7.62
C LEU A 7 -6.60 -13.10 -8.51
N VAL A 8 -6.55 -12.92 -9.82
CA VAL A 8 -7.37 -13.70 -10.75
C VAL A 8 -7.04 -15.19 -10.67
N TYR A 9 -5.76 -15.54 -10.51
CA TYR A 9 -5.37 -16.95 -10.41
C TYR A 9 -5.80 -17.60 -9.08
N LEU A 10 -5.81 -16.83 -8.01
CA LEU A 10 -6.26 -17.33 -6.71
C LEU A 10 -7.79 -17.36 -6.62
N PHE A 11 -8.45 -16.29 -7.04
CA PHE A 11 -9.84 -16.00 -6.70
C PHE A 11 -10.76 -15.82 -7.92
N GLY A 12 -10.21 -15.87 -9.14
CA GLY A 12 -10.99 -15.83 -10.37
C GLY A 12 -11.90 -17.05 -10.54
N ASN A 13 -12.69 -17.07 -11.61
CA ASN A 13 -13.72 -18.10 -11.82
C ASN A 13 -13.17 -19.54 -11.87
N GLN A 14 -11.90 -19.71 -12.25
CA GLN A 14 -11.19 -21.00 -12.22
C GLN A 14 -9.98 -20.97 -11.25
N GLY A 15 -10.02 -20.09 -10.25
CA GLY A 15 -8.90 -19.89 -9.34
C GLY A 15 -8.75 -20.97 -8.28
N LEU A 16 -7.54 -21.14 -7.76
CA LEU A 16 -7.19 -22.16 -6.76
C LEU A 16 -8.01 -22.08 -5.46
N LEU A 17 -8.39 -20.86 -5.08
CA LEU A 17 -9.11 -20.51 -3.85
C LEU A 17 -10.52 -19.96 -4.15
N ARG A 18 -11.07 -20.23 -5.34
CA ARG A 18 -12.40 -19.75 -5.72
C ARG A 18 -13.49 -20.20 -4.73
N SER A 19 -13.38 -21.39 -4.15
CA SER A 19 -14.37 -21.92 -3.20
C SER A 19 -14.49 -21.11 -1.90
N LEU A 20 -13.49 -20.26 -1.58
CA LEU A 20 -13.52 -19.41 -0.39
C LEU A 20 -14.33 -18.12 -0.58
N LEU A 21 -14.64 -17.74 -1.83
CA LEU A 21 -15.40 -16.54 -2.13
C LEU A 21 -16.79 -16.89 -2.66
N THR A 22 -17.80 -16.27 -2.07
CA THR A 22 -19.20 -16.35 -2.54
C THR A 22 -19.42 -15.48 -3.77
N GLU A 23 -18.74 -14.34 -3.84
CA GLU A 23 -18.84 -13.38 -4.94
C GLU A 23 -17.64 -13.45 -5.88
N SER A 24 -17.80 -12.88 -7.07
CA SER A 24 -16.72 -12.74 -8.04
C SER A 24 -15.63 -11.80 -7.53
N ILE A 25 -14.35 -12.15 -7.75
CA ILE A 25 -13.25 -11.20 -7.51
C ILE A 25 -13.30 -10.02 -8.49
N TYR A 26 -13.92 -10.19 -9.66
CA TYR A 26 -14.04 -9.10 -10.63
C TYR A 26 -15.06 -8.06 -10.16
N GLY A 27 -14.65 -6.80 -10.14
CA GLY A 27 -15.48 -5.66 -9.72
C GLY A 27 -14.80 -4.82 -8.63
N TYR A 28 -15.60 -4.04 -7.91
CA TYR A 28 -15.11 -3.06 -6.94
C TYR A 28 -14.22 -3.68 -5.84
N TRP A 29 -14.67 -4.79 -5.24
CA TRP A 29 -13.94 -5.38 -4.11
C TRP A 29 -12.60 -5.99 -4.50
N GLY A 30 -12.50 -6.66 -5.66
CA GLY A 30 -11.21 -7.13 -6.14
C GLY A 30 -10.30 -6.01 -6.62
N LEU A 31 -10.86 -4.91 -7.14
CA LEU A 31 -10.10 -3.70 -7.43
C LEU A 31 -9.49 -3.11 -6.15
N VAL A 32 -10.29 -2.92 -5.09
CA VAL A 32 -9.79 -2.45 -3.79
C VAL A 32 -8.74 -3.39 -3.22
N LEU A 33 -9.00 -4.71 -3.24
CA LEU A 33 -8.08 -5.70 -2.68
C LEU A 33 -6.75 -5.73 -3.47
N GLY A 34 -6.81 -5.66 -4.80
CA GLY A 34 -5.63 -5.56 -5.66
C GLY A 34 -4.81 -4.31 -5.35
N GLU A 35 -5.46 -3.16 -5.24
CA GLU A 35 -4.81 -1.88 -4.91
C GLU A 35 -4.17 -1.90 -3.52
N VAL A 36 -4.85 -2.50 -2.54
CA VAL A 36 -4.29 -2.66 -1.19
C VAL A 36 -3.03 -3.52 -1.24
N ILE A 37 -3.05 -4.67 -1.91
CA ILE A 37 -1.86 -5.54 -2.02
C ILE A 37 -0.72 -4.80 -2.73
N TYR A 38 -1.03 -4.07 -3.79
CA TYR A 38 -0.04 -3.32 -4.56
C TYR A 38 0.59 -2.20 -3.74
N THR A 39 -0.20 -1.42 -3.02
CA THR A 39 0.26 -0.21 -2.32
C THR A 39 0.78 -0.48 -0.91
N PHE A 40 0.40 -1.59 -0.28
CA PHE A 40 0.80 -1.96 1.07
C PHE A 40 2.32 -1.91 1.34
N PRO A 41 3.20 -2.54 0.54
CA PRO A 41 4.65 -2.50 0.84
C PRO A 41 5.21 -1.07 0.79
N HIS A 42 4.68 -0.22 -0.08
CA HIS A 42 5.08 1.18 -0.17
C HIS A 42 4.63 1.98 1.04
N ALA A 43 3.38 1.80 1.48
CA ALA A 43 2.85 2.43 2.68
C ALA A 43 3.62 1.96 3.94
N LEU A 44 3.89 0.66 4.04
CA LEU A 44 4.62 0.05 5.15
C LEU A 44 6.01 0.67 5.31
N MET A 45 6.76 0.85 4.23
CA MET A 45 8.09 1.45 4.27
C MET A 45 8.07 2.89 4.82
N ILE A 46 7.11 3.70 4.41
CA ILE A 46 6.94 5.06 4.92
C ILE A 46 6.57 5.03 6.41
N LEU A 47 5.62 4.18 6.80
CA LEU A 47 5.17 4.09 8.19
C LEU A 47 6.28 3.58 9.12
N LEU A 48 7.06 2.57 8.70
CA LEU A 48 8.21 2.08 9.44
C LEU A 48 9.27 3.17 9.62
N SER A 49 9.58 3.92 8.56
CA SER A 49 10.50 5.05 8.63
C SER A 49 9.98 6.15 9.57
N ALA A 50 8.68 6.42 9.58
CA ALA A 50 8.11 7.45 10.45
C ALA A 50 8.11 7.02 11.92
N LEU A 51 7.84 5.74 12.19
CA LEU A 51 7.83 5.18 13.54
C LEU A 51 9.24 5.01 14.12
N SER A 52 10.22 4.65 13.30
CA SER A 52 11.61 4.47 13.73
C SER A 52 12.28 5.77 14.17
N MET A 53 11.75 6.92 13.74
CA MET A 53 12.21 8.25 14.14
C MET A 53 11.65 8.71 15.50
N SER A 54 10.75 7.94 16.12
CA SER A 54 10.18 8.32 17.42
C SER A 54 11.19 8.14 18.54
N ASP A 55 11.39 9.19 19.35
CA ASP A 55 12.34 9.16 20.47
C ASP A 55 11.87 8.21 21.59
N ALA A 56 12.71 7.24 21.93
CA ALA A 56 12.49 6.28 23.01
C ALA A 56 12.15 6.96 24.35
N ARG A 57 12.73 8.13 24.61
CA ARG A 57 12.55 8.88 25.86
C ARG A 57 11.09 9.24 26.13
N LEU A 58 10.30 9.46 25.08
CA LEU A 58 8.87 9.75 25.21
C LEU A 58 8.10 8.53 25.73
N PHE A 59 8.50 7.32 25.36
CA PHE A 59 7.90 6.09 25.85
C PHE A 59 8.31 5.79 27.30
N ASP A 60 9.57 6.03 27.66
CA ASP A 60 10.04 5.88 29.05
C ASP A 60 9.39 6.89 30.00
N ALA A 61 9.23 8.15 29.56
CA ALA A 61 8.51 9.17 30.30
C ALA A 61 7.03 8.80 30.49
N ALA A 62 6.36 8.35 29.43
CA ALA A 62 4.98 7.89 29.51
C ALA A 62 4.82 6.71 30.49
N SER A 63 5.74 5.74 30.44
CA SER A 63 5.77 4.62 31.39
C SER A 63 6.02 5.09 32.82
N SER A 64 6.91 6.07 33.05
CA SER A 64 7.23 6.59 34.38
C SER A 64 6.08 7.37 35.01
N LEU A 65 5.25 8.03 34.19
CA LEU A 65 4.03 8.70 34.63
C LEU A 65 2.82 7.76 34.79
N GLY A 66 3.01 6.45 34.62
CA GLY A 66 1.93 5.46 34.73
C GLY A 66 0.88 5.56 33.62
N ALA A 67 1.24 6.09 32.44
CA ALA A 67 0.32 6.17 31.32
C ALA A 67 -0.05 4.77 30.80
N SER A 68 -1.34 4.54 30.58
CA SER A 68 -1.83 3.30 29.96
C SER A 68 -1.40 3.19 28.49
N SER A 69 -1.35 1.97 27.94
CA SER A 69 -0.95 1.71 26.55
C SER A 69 -1.73 2.54 25.53
N TRP A 70 -3.04 2.74 25.76
CA TRP A 70 -3.87 3.58 24.89
C TRP A 70 -3.46 5.05 24.94
N ARG A 71 -3.18 5.57 26.14
CA ARG A 71 -2.74 6.96 26.31
C ARG A 71 -1.38 7.17 25.66
N THR A 72 -0.43 6.25 25.88
CA THR A 72 0.89 6.26 25.23
C THR A 72 0.78 6.18 23.71
N PHE A 73 -0.08 5.33 23.17
CA PHE A 73 -0.34 5.27 21.73
C PHE A 73 -0.85 6.60 21.17
N ARG A 74 -1.85 7.20 21.81
CA ARG A 74 -2.45 8.46 21.36
C ARG A 74 -1.50 9.65 21.49
N SER A 75 -0.75 9.76 22.59
CA SER A 75 0.08 10.93 22.90
C SER A 75 1.48 10.86 22.30
N VAL A 76 2.07 9.66 22.21
CA VAL A 76 3.43 9.46 21.70
C VAL A 76 3.38 8.94 20.27
N THR A 77 2.85 7.73 20.06
CA THR A 77 2.91 7.05 18.77
C THR A 77 2.18 7.80 17.67
N TRP A 78 0.89 8.13 17.88
CA TRP A 78 0.06 8.84 16.90
C TRP A 78 0.57 10.25 16.62
N SER A 79 0.97 10.98 17.66
CA SER A 79 1.49 12.35 17.51
C SER A 79 2.78 12.38 16.67
N SER A 80 3.67 11.41 16.91
CA SER A 80 4.93 11.26 16.19
C SER A 80 4.70 10.79 14.73
N SER A 81 3.81 9.82 14.52
CA SER A 81 3.61 9.20 13.20
C SER A 81 2.63 9.93 12.28
N ARG A 82 1.83 10.89 12.76
CA ARG A 82 0.77 11.57 11.96
C ARG A 82 1.25 12.10 10.60
N HIS A 83 2.46 12.67 10.56
CA HIS A 83 3.03 13.20 9.32
C HIS A 83 3.44 12.07 8.36
N GLY A 84 3.95 10.96 8.90
CA GLY A 84 4.28 9.77 8.13
C GLY A 84 3.04 9.07 7.57
N ILE A 85 1.96 9.02 8.37
CA ILE A 85 0.66 8.51 7.90
C ILE A 85 0.14 9.35 6.74
N PHE A 86 0.20 10.67 6.85
CA PHE A 86 -0.25 11.56 5.78
C PHE A 86 0.62 11.44 4.51
N ALA A 87 1.94 11.30 4.65
CA ALA A 87 2.85 11.00 3.54
C ALA A 87 2.54 9.65 2.88
N ALA A 88 2.26 8.61 3.68
CA ALA A 88 1.85 7.31 3.16
C ALA A 88 0.53 7.39 2.39
N LEU A 89 -0.46 8.12 2.91
CA LEU A 89 -1.74 8.35 2.22
C LEU A 89 -1.57 9.07 0.88
N CYS A 90 -0.72 10.10 0.84
CA CYS A 90 -0.39 10.82 -0.39
C CYS A 90 0.24 9.87 -1.44
N LEU A 91 1.21 9.05 -1.00
CA LEU A 91 1.84 8.08 -1.90
C LEU A 91 0.83 7.04 -2.40
N VAL A 92 0.04 6.44 -1.50
CA VAL A 92 -0.97 5.43 -1.86
C VAL A 92 -1.99 6.00 -2.84
N PHE A 93 -2.50 7.21 -2.59
CA PHE A 93 -3.41 7.89 -3.51
C PHE A 93 -2.78 8.08 -4.89
N THR A 94 -1.51 8.52 -4.93
CA THR A 94 -0.79 8.73 -6.19
C THR A 94 -0.62 7.42 -6.96
N LEU A 95 -0.27 6.33 -6.26
CA LEU A 95 -0.12 5.01 -6.87
C LEU A 95 -1.45 4.50 -7.43
N THR A 96 -2.54 4.59 -6.65
CA THR A 96 -3.84 4.03 -7.05
C THR A 96 -4.53 4.87 -8.14
N ILE A 97 -4.46 6.20 -8.12
CA ILE A 97 -5.10 7.02 -9.16
C ILE A 97 -4.40 6.91 -10.52
N THR A 98 -3.11 6.54 -10.51
CA THR A 98 -2.31 6.35 -11.73
C THR A 98 -2.19 4.90 -12.17
N ASP A 99 -2.73 3.94 -11.40
CA ASP A 99 -2.66 2.53 -11.78
C ASP A 99 -3.65 2.20 -12.90
N PHE A 100 -3.12 1.59 -13.95
CA PHE A 100 -3.91 0.95 -15.00
C PHE A 100 -3.94 -0.58 -14.82
N GLY A 101 -3.04 -1.11 -14.00
CA GLY A 101 -2.65 -2.50 -14.02
C GLY A 101 -3.64 -3.45 -13.36
N ILE A 102 -4.10 -3.11 -12.17
CA ILE A 102 -5.12 -3.86 -11.44
C ILE A 102 -6.50 -3.64 -12.08
N PRO A 103 -6.91 -2.40 -12.40
CA PRO A 103 -8.25 -2.15 -12.95
C PRO A 103 -8.51 -2.88 -14.26
N VAL A 104 -7.52 -3.03 -15.16
CA VAL A 104 -7.75 -3.76 -16.41
C VAL A 104 -7.91 -5.27 -16.22
N VAL A 105 -7.37 -5.84 -15.15
CA VAL A 105 -7.39 -7.28 -14.89
C VAL A 105 -8.56 -7.69 -14.00
N VAL A 106 -8.84 -6.90 -12.97
CA VAL A 106 -9.80 -7.23 -11.90
C VAL A 106 -10.99 -6.26 -11.87
N GLY A 107 -10.93 -5.13 -12.56
CA GLY A 107 -11.93 -4.07 -12.45
C GLY A 107 -13.32 -4.43 -12.97
N GLY A 108 -13.47 -5.47 -13.81
CA GLY A 108 -14.77 -5.83 -14.39
C GLY A 108 -15.35 -4.68 -15.20
N ASP A 109 -16.58 -4.25 -14.87
CA ASP A 109 -17.27 -3.14 -15.55
C ASP A 109 -16.83 -1.73 -15.06
N TYR A 110 -15.95 -1.65 -14.06
CA TYR A 110 -15.50 -0.37 -13.53
C TYR A 110 -14.51 0.31 -14.46
N GLN A 111 -14.86 1.52 -14.89
CA GLN A 111 -14.02 2.36 -15.73
C GLN A 111 -13.24 3.36 -14.87
N VAL A 112 -11.94 3.10 -14.69
CA VAL A 112 -11.02 4.05 -14.06
C VAL A 112 -10.38 4.95 -15.12
N LEU A 113 -10.01 6.17 -14.73
CA LEU A 113 -9.44 7.16 -15.64
C LEU A 113 -8.19 6.67 -16.39
N ALA A 114 -7.27 5.99 -15.69
CA ALA A 114 -6.05 5.46 -16.31
C ALA A 114 -6.35 4.39 -17.38
N LEU A 115 -7.37 3.56 -17.14
CA LEU A 115 -7.84 2.56 -18.08
C LEU A 115 -8.54 3.20 -19.30
N GLU A 116 -9.35 4.24 -19.08
CA GLU A 116 -10.01 4.97 -20.16
C GLU A 116 -9.00 5.72 -21.05
N ALA A 117 -7.95 6.30 -20.47
CA ALA A 117 -6.85 6.89 -21.25
C ALA A 117 -6.19 5.84 -22.17
N TYR A 118 -5.90 4.65 -21.63
CA TYR A 118 -5.34 3.54 -22.40
C TYR A 118 -6.26 3.09 -23.54
N LYS A 119 -7.56 2.87 -23.24
CA LYS A 119 -8.57 2.48 -24.24
C LYS A 119 -8.75 3.52 -25.33
N ALA A 120 -8.74 4.81 -24.99
CA ALA A 120 -8.88 5.90 -25.94
C ALA A 120 -7.75 5.89 -26.98
N VAL A 121 -6.51 5.67 -26.55
CA VAL A 121 -5.33 5.64 -27.44
C VAL A 121 -5.26 4.36 -28.26
N LEU A 122 -5.32 3.19 -27.60
CA LEU A 122 -5.03 1.90 -28.26
C LEU A 122 -6.26 1.19 -28.81
N GLY A 123 -7.43 1.37 -28.19
CA GLY A 123 -8.68 0.76 -28.66
C GLY A 123 -9.38 1.61 -29.71
N GLN A 124 -9.48 2.92 -29.46
CA GLN A 124 -10.28 3.84 -30.30
C GLN A 124 -9.44 4.73 -31.24
N GLN A 125 -8.10 4.72 -31.11
CA GLN A 125 -7.19 5.59 -31.85
C GLN A 125 -7.48 7.10 -31.70
N GLN A 126 -8.13 7.48 -30.60
CA GLN A 126 -8.47 8.86 -30.26
C GLN A 126 -7.40 9.48 -29.38
N PHE A 127 -6.25 9.76 -29.98
CA PHE A 127 -5.09 10.36 -29.30
C PHE A 127 -5.45 11.66 -28.56
N GLY A 128 -6.35 12.48 -29.11
CA GLY A 128 -6.83 13.70 -28.46
C GLY A 128 -7.53 13.43 -27.13
N ARG A 129 -8.45 12.44 -27.07
CA ARG A 129 -9.11 12.07 -25.81
C ARG A 129 -8.13 11.47 -24.81
N GLY A 130 -7.23 10.61 -25.28
CA GLY A 130 -6.17 10.04 -24.44
C GLY A 130 -5.28 11.11 -23.80
N ALA A 131 -4.86 12.11 -24.58
CA ALA A 131 -4.06 13.23 -24.09
C ALA A 131 -4.80 14.07 -23.04
N LEU A 132 -6.09 14.34 -23.24
CA LEU A 132 -6.92 15.06 -22.27
C LEU A 132 -7.03 14.32 -20.93
N ILE A 133 -7.31 13.02 -20.96
CA ILE A 133 -7.39 12.21 -19.73
C ILE A 133 -6.02 12.11 -19.06
N GLY A 134 -4.94 11.98 -19.83
CA GLY A 134 -3.57 11.99 -19.31
C GLY A 134 -3.20 13.31 -18.61
N MET A 135 -3.55 14.46 -19.20
CA MET A 135 -3.37 15.77 -18.55
C MET A 135 -4.22 15.90 -17.28
N LEU A 136 -5.44 15.37 -17.29
CA LEU A 136 -6.31 15.36 -16.12
C LEU A 136 -5.70 14.54 -14.97
N LEU A 137 -5.09 13.38 -15.26
CA LEU A 137 -4.42 12.53 -14.27
C LEU A 137 -3.10 13.14 -13.76
N LEU A 138 -2.43 13.96 -14.56
CA LEU A 138 -1.23 14.69 -14.14
C LEU A 138 -1.52 15.67 -13.00
N LEU A 139 -2.68 16.33 -12.99
CA LEU A 139 -3.04 17.30 -11.96
C LEU A 139 -3.04 16.71 -10.53
N PRO A 140 -3.83 15.66 -10.21
CA PRO A 140 -3.84 15.08 -8.87
C PRO A 140 -2.51 14.42 -8.52
N ALA A 141 -1.78 13.85 -9.50
CA ALA A 141 -0.46 13.27 -9.27
C ALA A 141 0.56 14.34 -8.86
N LEU A 142 0.63 15.46 -9.59
CA LEU A 142 1.52 16.58 -9.27
C LEU A 142 1.16 17.26 -7.95
N LEU A 143 -0.13 17.46 -7.69
CA LEU A 143 -0.59 18.03 -6.43
C LEU A 143 -0.17 17.16 -5.24
N THR A 144 -0.42 15.85 -5.33
CA THR A 144 -0.13 14.93 -4.24
C THR A 144 1.37 14.72 -4.05
N PHE A 145 2.13 14.65 -5.14
CA PHE A 145 3.59 14.62 -5.09
C PHE A 145 4.18 15.90 -4.50
N GLY A 146 3.65 17.07 -4.87
CA GLY A 146 4.06 18.35 -4.30
C GLY A 146 3.82 18.42 -2.79
N VAL A 147 2.65 17.96 -2.34
CA VAL A 147 2.30 17.83 -0.92
C VAL A 147 3.26 16.87 -0.21
N ASP A 148 3.53 15.69 -0.78
CA ASP A 148 4.45 14.70 -0.22
C ASP A 148 5.87 15.26 -0.06
N VAL A 149 6.40 15.94 -1.08
CA VAL A 149 7.72 16.59 -1.02
C VAL A 149 7.77 17.68 0.05
N TRP A 150 6.72 18.49 0.16
CA TRP A 150 6.64 19.56 1.16
C TRP A 150 6.61 19.01 2.60
N LEU A 151 5.85 17.93 2.84
CA LEU A 151 5.79 17.26 4.14
C LEU A 151 7.13 16.64 4.53
N ARG A 152 7.78 15.94 3.59
CA ARG A 152 9.09 15.30 3.84
C ARG A 152 10.16 16.31 4.23
N LYS A 153 10.13 17.51 3.64
CA LYS A 153 11.03 18.61 4.04
C LYS A 153 10.79 19.02 5.50
N ARG A 154 9.53 19.26 5.89
CA ARG A 154 9.17 19.57 7.29
C ARG A 154 9.55 18.46 8.29
N GLN A 155 9.51 17.20 7.87
CA GLN A 155 9.93 16.08 8.72
C GLN A 155 11.45 16.00 8.88
N ARG A 156 12.24 16.32 7.85
CA ARG A 156 13.70 16.39 7.97
C ARG A 156 14.15 17.48 8.93
N ASP A 157 13.48 18.63 8.97
CA ASP A 157 13.84 19.74 9.85
C ASP A 157 13.55 19.43 11.35
N ALA A 158 12.63 18.49 11.62
CA ALA A 158 12.35 17.99 12.96
C ALA A 158 13.33 16.90 13.42
N MET A 159 14.29 16.49 12.59
CA MET A 159 15.35 15.55 12.97
C MET A 159 16.34 16.22 13.93
N SER A 160 16.01 16.21 15.22
CA SER A 160 17.06 16.38 16.23
C SER A 160 17.98 15.16 16.17
N SER A 161 19.29 15.39 16.02
CA SER A 161 20.33 14.38 15.83
C SER A 161 20.60 13.51 17.07
N ARG A 162 19.61 13.34 17.97
CA ARG A 162 19.73 12.71 19.29
C ARG A 162 18.58 11.75 19.64
N ALA A 163 17.69 11.42 18.70
CA ALA A 163 16.64 10.43 18.95
C ALA A 163 17.27 9.07 19.27
N GLN A 164 16.97 8.53 20.45
CA GLN A 164 17.37 7.17 20.81
C GLN A 164 16.34 6.20 20.21
N PHE A 165 16.82 5.14 19.54
CA PHE A 165 15.94 4.09 19.05
C PHE A 165 15.21 3.44 20.21
N TYR A 166 13.89 3.32 20.13
CA TYR A 166 13.10 2.62 21.13
C TYR A 166 13.43 1.12 21.06
N LEU A 167 14.11 0.59 22.07
CA LEU A 167 14.26 -0.86 22.26
C LEU A 167 13.03 -1.36 23.02
N PRO A 168 12.18 -2.21 22.39
CA PRO A 168 11.07 -2.84 23.10
C PRO A 168 11.61 -3.68 24.25
N LYS A 169 10.99 -3.57 25.43
CA LYS A 169 11.23 -4.53 26.52
C LYS A 169 10.76 -5.91 26.05
N ALA A 170 11.62 -6.91 26.17
CA ALA A 170 11.33 -8.27 25.74
C ALA A 170 10.09 -8.81 26.44
N ASN A 171 9.11 -9.29 25.67
CA ASN A 171 7.92 -9.95 26.19
C ASN A 171 7.55 -11.11 25.28
N PHE A 172 7.79 -12.33 25.74
CA PHE A 172 7.65 -13.53 24.93
C PHE A 172 6.26 -13.68 24.29
N GLN A 173 5.18 -13.42 25.02
CA GLN A 173 3.82 -13.58 24.48
C GLN A 173 3.53 -12.54 23.38
N ARG A 174 3.91 -11.29 23.63
CA ARG A 174 3.66 -10.19 22.72
C ARG A 174 4.52 -10.30 21.46
N ASP A 175 5.79 -10.66 21.63
CA ASP A 175 6.75 -10.78 20.54
C ASP A 175 6.43 -12.00 19.66
N THR A 176 6.03 -13.13 20.25
CA THR A 176 5.58 -14.31 19.49
C THR A 176 4.31 -14.01 18.70
N LEU A 177 3.34 -13.30 19.29
CA LEU A 177 2.09 -12.96 18.62
C LEU A 177 2.33 -12.01 17.43
N TYR A 178 3.17 -10.99 17.60
CA TYR A 178 3.54 -10.12 16.48
C TYR A 178 4.36 -10.85 15.41
N LEU A 179 5.24 -11.78 15.79
CA LEU A 179 5.99 -12.59 14.84
C LEU A 179 5.04 -13.45 13.99
N ILE A 180 4.09 -14.16 14.61
CA ILE A 180 3.09 -14.96 13.88
C ILE A 180 2.29 -14.08 12.92
N PHE A 181 1.86 -12.90 13.38
CA PHE A 181 1.12 -11.97 12.55
C PHE A 181 1.92 -11.49 11.32
N VAL A 182 3.19 -11.10 11.52
CA VAL A 182 4.08 -10.71 10.42
C VAL A 182 4.35 -11.89 9.47
N MET A 183 4.58 -13.08 10.01
CA MET A 183 4.77 -14.29 9.20
C MET A 183 3.54 -14.62 8.35
N LEU A 184 2.33 -14.43 8.89
CA LEU A 184 1.08 -14.61 8.15
C LEU A 184 0.98 -13.60 6.99
N ILE A 185 1.27 -12.31 7.24
CA ILE A 185 1.30 -11.29 6.19
C ILE A 185 2.33 -11.66 5.12
N CYS A 186 3.56 -12.00 5.51
CA CYS A 186 4.60 -12.42 4.58
C CYS A 186 4.19 -13.64 3.75
N ALA A 187 3.56 -14.65 4.37
CA ALA A 187 3.05 -15.82 3.67
C ALA A 187 1.96 -15.45 2.66
N LEU A 188 1.03 -14.55 3.01
CA LEU A 188 0.00 -14.04 2.10
C LEU A 188 0.62 -13.31 0.91
N PHE A 189 1.59 -12.42 1.15
CA PHE A 189 2.29 -11.72 0.07
C PHE A 189 3.07 -12.69 -0.82
N LEU A 190 3.79 -13.65 -0.26
CA LEU A 190 4.53 -14.66 -1.03
C LEU A 190 3.58 -15.54 -1.85
N LEU A 191 2.42 -15.89 -1.33
CA LEU A 191 1.41 -16.65 -2.05
C LEU A 191 0.90 -15.85 -3.27
N VAL A 192 0.56 -14.57 -3.09
CA VAL A 192 0.09 -13.70 -4.18
C VAL A 192 1.21 -13.44 -5.20
N PHE A 193 2.37 -12.95 -4.78
CA PHE A 193 3.46 -12.63 -5.71
C PHE A 193 4.09 -13.87 -6.33
N GLY A 194 4.15 -14.98 -5.60
CA GLY A 194 4.68 -16.26 -6.07
C GLY A 194 3.81 -16.87 -7.16
N THR A 195 2.49 -16.89 -6.99
CA THR A 195 1.56 -17.37 -8.03
C THR A 195 1.63 -16.50 -9.30
N GLY A 196 1.68 -15.17 -9.15
CA GLY A 196 1.85 -14.27 -10.29
C GLY A 196 3.18 -14.48 -11.06
N SER A 197 4.28 -14.71 -10.34
CA SER A 197 5.60 -14.91 -10.95
C SER A 197 5.74 -16.26 -11.65
N LEU A 198 5.22 -17.33 -11.04
CA LEU A 198 5.22 -18.67 -11.65
C LEU A 198 4.43 -18.69 -12.96
N LEU A 199 3.27 -18.02 -13.01
CA LEU A 199 2.48 -17.92 -14.23
C LEU A 199 3.21 -17.23 -15.36
N LEU A 200 3.86 -16.10 -15.07
CA LEU A 200 4.68 -15.40 -16.07
C LEU A 200 5.78 -16.32 -16.59
N PHE A 201 6.46 -17.03 -15.69
CA PHE A 201 7.50 -17.99 -16.07
C PHE A 201 6.96 -19.10 -16.99
N TYR A 202 5.84 -19.74 -16.64
CA TYR A 202 5.22 -20.78 -17.48
C TYR A 202 4.75 -20.24 -18.84
N SER A 203 4.18 -19.03 -18.87
CA SER A 203 3.72 -18.41 -20.12
C SER A 203 4.88 -18.09 -21.08
N VAL A 204 6.03 -17.67 -20.54
CA VAL A 204 7.24 -17.41 -21.33
C VAL A 204 7.87 -18.71 -21.83
N LEU A 205 7.82 -19.78 -21.04
CA LEU A 205 8.38 -21.09 -21.42
C LEU A 205 7.52 -21.82 -22.47
N ALA A 206 6.26 -21.44 -22.63
CA ALA A 206 5.32 -22.00 -23.58
C ALA A 206 5.30 -21.28 -24.96
N LEU A 207 6.09 -20.22 -25.12
CA LEU A 207 6.31 -19.45 -26.36
C LEU A 207 7.59 -19.90 -27.05
#